data_AF-A0A2U3YAW7-F1
#
_entry.id   AF-A0A2U3YAW7-F1
#
_cell.length_a   1.000
_cell.length_b   1.000
_cell.length_c   1.000
_cell.angle_alpha   90.00
_cell.angle_beta   90.00
_cell.angle_gamma   90.00
#
_symmetry.space_group_name_H-M   'P 1'
#
loop_
_entity.id
_entity.type
_entity.pdbx_description
1 polymer ?
#
loop_
_entity_poly.entity_id
_entity_poly.type
_entity_poly.pdbx_seq_one_letter_code
_entity_poly.pdbx_strand_id
1 'polypeptide(L)'
;MSSTQFNKGPSYGLSAEVKNRLLSKYDPQKEAELRSWIEGLTGLAIGPDFQKGLKDGVILCTLMNKLQPGSVPKINRSMQNWHQLENLSTFIKAMVSYGMNPVDLFEANDLFESGNMTQVQVSLLALAGK
;
A
#
# COMPACT_ATOMS: atom_id res chain seq x y z
N MET A 1 52.39 -10.81 -2.31
CA MET A 1 51.23 -11.53 -1.73
C MET A 1 50.04 -10.60 -1.84
N SER A 2 49.14 -10.89 -2.79
CA SER A 2 48.13 -9.96 -3.30
C SER A 2 46.93 -9.85 -2.36
N SER A 3 46.60 -8.63 -1.95
CA SER A 3 45.40 -8.28 -1.20
C SER A 3 44.18 -8.37 -2.12
N THR A 4 43.26 -9.28 -1.84
CA THR A 4 42.01 -9.44 -2.60
C THR A 4 41.05 -8.29 -2.28
N GLN A 5 40.90 -7.38 -3.22
CA GLN A 5 39.89 -6.34 -3.24
C GLN A 5 38.52 -6.94 -3.60
N PHE A 6 37.61 -7.01 -2.64
CA PHE A 6 36.21 -7.36 -2.89
C PHE A 6 35.42 -6.09 -3.21
N ASN A 7 35.36 -5.73 -4.49
CA ASN A 7 34.40 -4.78 -5.03
C ASN A 7 33.33 -5.56 -5.80
N LYS A 8 32.17 -5.86 -5.19
CA LYS A 8 30.98 -6.36 -5.89
C LYS A 8 29.68 -5.97 -5.18
N GLY A 9 28.95 -5.06 -5.82
CA GLY A 9 27.50 -4.90 -5.69
C GLY A 9 27.04 -3.45 -5.82
N PRO A 10 26.39 -3.04 -6.92
CA PRO A 10 25.59 -1.82 -6.91
C PRO A 10 24.29 -2.14 -6.16
N SER A 11 24.27 -1.92 -4.85
CA SER A 11 23.10 -2.16 -4.02
C SER A 11 22.36 -0.84 -3.82
N TYR A 12 21.14 -0.76 -4.36
CA TYR A 12 20.14 0.29 -4.15
C TYR A 12 20.40 1.66 -4.80
N GLY A 13 20.45 1.68 -6.14
CA GLY A 13 20.31 2.91 -6.94
C GLY A 13 18.91 3.15 -7.53
N LEU A 14 17.95 2.22 -7.39
CA LEU A 14 16.62 2.36 -8.01
C LEU A 14 15.53 2.97 -7.10
N SER A 15 15.77 3.15 -5.80
CA SER A 15 14.68 3.53 -4.88
C SER A 15 14.49 5.03 -4.69
N ALA A 16 15.52 5.89 -4.79
CA ALA A 16 15.35 7.32 -4.46
C ALA A 16 14.85 8.17 -5.65
N GLU A 17 15.36 7.91 -6.85
CA GLU A 17 15.03 8.70 -8.04
C GLU A 17 13.63 8.39 -8.59
N VAL A 18 13.22 7.12 -8.50
CA VAL A 18 11.83 6.70 -8.78
C VAL A 18 10.89 7.23 -7.69
N LYS A 19 11.27 7.16 -6.39
CA LYS A 19 10.50 7.75 -5.28
C LYS A 19 10.23 9.23 -5.48
N ASN A 20 11.24 10.03 -5.85
CA ASN A 20 11.06 11.48 -5.95
C ASN A 20 10.12 11.89 -7.10
N ARG A 21 10.10 11.12 -8.19
CA ARG A 21 9.15 11.34 -9.30
C ARG A 21 7.73 10.88 -8.95
N LEU A 22 7.57 9.84 -8.11
CA LEU A 22 6.28 9.35 -7.62
C LEU A 22 5.67 10.24 -6.52
N LEU A 23 6.49 10.79 -5.62
CA LEU A 23 6.06 11.58 -4.47
C LEU A 23 5.48 12.95 -4.85
N SER A 24 5.69 13.42 -6.08
CA SER A 24 5.37 14.82 -6.43
C SER A 24 3.97 15.02 -7.02
N LYS A 25 3.30 13.99 -7.56
CA LYS A 25 1.95 14.13 -8.14
C LYS A 25 1.15 12.82 -8.07
N TYR A 26 -0.07 12.92 -7.56
CA TYR A 26 -1.09 11.89 -7.74
C TYR A 26 -1.30 11.62 -9.23
N ASP A 27 -1.29 10.35 -9.64
CA ASP A 27 -1.30 9.98 -11.06
C ASP A 27 -2.53 9.11 -11.40
N PRO A 28 -3.53 9.64 -12.13
CA PRO A 28 -4.78 8.91 -12.35
C PRO A 28 -4.60 7.62 -13.19
N GLN A 29 -3.55 7.54 -14.02
CA GLN A 29 -3.26 6.30 -14.74
C GLN A 29 -2.85 5.18 -13.80
N LYS A 30 -1.97 5.49 -12.84
CA LYS A 30 -1.53 4.53 -11.82
C LYS A 30 -2.66 4.15 -10.87
N GLU A 31 -3.58 5.07 -10.60
CA GLU A 31 -4.80 4.74 -9.84
C GLU A 31 -5.62 3.67 -10.56
N ALA A 32 -5.83 3.82 -11.88
CA ALA A 32 -6.59 2.85 -12.67
C ALA A 32 -5.91 1.46 -12.71
N GLU A 33 -4.58 1.43 -12.82
CA GLU A 33 -3.79 0.19 -12.76
C GLU A 33 -3.89 -0.47 -11.37
N LEU A 34 -3.66 0.30 -10.31
CA LEU A 34 -3.82 -0.17 -8.93
C LEU A 34 -5.21 -0.69 -8.68
N ARG A 35 -6.23 0.03 -9.14
CA ARG A 35 -7.62 -0.37 -9.03
C ARG A 35 -7.82 -1.74 -9.66
N SER A 36 -7.45 -1.92 -10.92
CA SER A 36 -7.61 -3.20 -11.61
C SER A 36 -6.85 -4.33 -10.91
N TRP A 37 -5.66 -4.05 -10.39
CA TRP A 37 -4.86 -5.02 -9.64
C TRP A 37 -5.53 -5.42 -8.31
N ILE A 38 -6.01 -4.45 -7.53
CA ILE A 38 -6.71 -4.68 -6.26
C ILE A 38 -8.02 -5.43 -6.51
N GLU A 39 -8.85 -4.97 -7.45
CA GLU A 39 -10.12 -5.61 -7.80
C GLU A 39 -9.88 -7.04 -8.31
N GLY A 40 -8.82 -7.26 -9.10
CA GLY A 40 -8.43 -8.59 -9.60
C GLY A 40 -7.97 -9.56 -8.51
N LEU A 41 -7.22 -9.10 -7.51
CA LEU A 41 -6.74 -9.94 -6.40
C LEU A 41 -7.83 -10.21 -5.35
N THR A 42 -8.60 -9.17 -5.01
CA THR A 42 -9.63 -9.26 -3.96
C THR A 42 -10.94 -9.85 -4.48
N GLY A 43 -11.25 -9.66 -5.75
CA GLY A 43 -12.57 -9.93 -6.33
C GLY A 43 -13.64 -8.94 -5.88
N LEU A 44 -13.25 -7.81 -5.26
CA LEU A 44 -14.16 -6.79 -4.75
C LEU A 44 -14.07 -5.54 -5.61
N ALA A 45 -15.21 -4.91 -5.89
CA ALA A 45 -15.25 -3.66 -6.65
C ALA A 45 -15.00 -2.45 -5.74
N ILE A 46 -14.07 -1.58 -6.14
CA ILE A 46 -13.78 -0.32 -5.43
C ILE A 46 -14.85 0.73 -5.75
N GLY A 47 -15.42 0.70 -6.96
CA GLY A 47 -16.42 1.67 -7.40
C GLY A 47 -15.81 2.93 -8.03
N PRO A 48 -16.62 3.96 -8.35
CA PRO A 48 -16.17 5.12 -9.11
C PRO A 48 -15.16 5.99 -8.36
N ASP A 49 -15.31 6.10 -7.05
CA ASP A 49 -14.40 6.84 -6.16
C ASP A 49 -13.40 5.88 -5.52
N PHE A 50 -12.13 5.93 -5.93
CA PHE A 50 -11.07 5.06 -5.39
C PHE A 50 -10.91 5.21 -3.87
N GLN A 51 -10.87 6.46 -3.40
CA GLN A 51 -10.78 6.78 -1.98
C GLN A 51 -11.95 6.19 -1.18
N LYS A 52 -13.20 6.44 -1.60
CA LYS A 52 -14.39 5.97 -0.87
C LYS A 52 -14.50 4.45 -0.85
N GLY A 53 -14.15 3.79 -1.94
CA GLY A 53 -14.16 2.33 -2.02
C GLY A 53 -13.16 1.68 -1.06
N LEU A 54 -12.01 2.32 -0.85
CA LEU A 54 -10.97 1.83 0.06
C LEU A 54 -11.12 2.35 1.50
N LYS A 55 -11.89 3.42 1.72
CA LYS A 55 -12.07 4.09 3.03
C LYS A 55 -12.50 3.15 4.15
N ASP A 56 -13.35 2.18 3.84
CA ASP A 56 -13.84 1.21 4.83
C ASP A 56 -12.74 0.22 5.27
N GLY A 57 -11.65 0.12 4.50
CA GLY A 57 -10.51 -0.74 4.79
C GLY A 57 -10.75 -2.23 4.54
N VAL A 58 -11.98 -2.67 4.28
CA VAL A 58 -12.31 -4.08 3.99
C VAL A 58 -11.57 -4.61 2.76
N ILE A 59 -11.54 -3.84 1.66
CA ILE A 59 -10.86 -4.25 0.43
C ILE A 59 -9.36 -4.38 0.67
N LEU A 60 -8.76 -3.41 1.38
CA LEU A 60 -7.33 -3.41 1.70
C LEU A 60 -6.93 -4.59 2.60
N CYS A 61 -7.71 -4.84 3.65
CA CYS A 61 -7.49 -6.00 4.52
C CYS A 61 -7.61 -7.32 3.75
N THR A 62 -8.59 -7.41 2.84
CA THR A 62 -8.77 -8.58 1.97
C THR A 62 -7.59 -8.76 1.03
N LEU A 63 -7.11 -7.67 0.42
CA LEU A 63 -5.93 -7.66 -0.44
C LEU A 63 -4.71 -8.21 0.29
N MET A 64 -4.49 -7.75 1.52
CA MET A 64 -3.35 -8.19 2.31
C MET A 64 -3.42 -9.67 2.67
N ASN A 65 -4.62 -10.19 2.98
CA ASN A 65 -4.85 -11.61 3.18
C ASN A 65 -4.67 -12.45 1.91
N LYS A 66 -4.85 -11.86 0.72
CA LYS A 66 -4.57 -12.52 -0.57
C LYS A 66 -3.07 -12.62 -0.83
N LEU A 67 -2.32 -11.58 -0.48
CA LEU A 67 -0.86 -11.54 -0.64
C LEU A 67 -0.14 -12.40 0.40
N GLN A 68 -0.58 -12.33 1.65
CA GLN A 68 -0.05 -13.12 2.75
C GLN A 68 -1.21 -13.62 3.63
N PRO A 69 -1.60 -14.90 3.50
CA PRO A 69 -2.72 -15.45 4.24
C PRO A 69 -2.48 -15.37 5.76
N GLY A 70 -3.49 -14.92 6.50
CA GLY A 70 -3.40 -14.73 7.94
C GLY A 70 -2.84 -13.37 8.39
N SER A 71 -2.57 -12.45 7.45
CA SER A 71 -2.06 -11.11 7.78
C SER A 71 -3.06 -10.24 8.54
N VAL A 72 -4.33 -10.31 8.15
CA VAL A 72 -5.41 -9.58 8.81
C VAL A 72 -6.39 -10.60 9.41
N PRO A 73 -6.33 -10.84 10.73
CA PRO A 73 -7.12 -11.90 11.36
C PRO A 73 -8.62 -11.58 11.39
N LYS A 74 -8.97 -10.29 11.47
CA LYS A 74 -10.35 -9.83 11.55
C LYS A 74 -10.54 -8.60 10.67
N ILE A 75 -11.58 -8.62 9.86
CA ILE A 75 -12.00 -7.49 9.02
C ILE A 75 -13.38 -7.04 9.49
N ASN A 76 -13.48 -5.81 9.99
CA ASN A 76 -14.75 -5.25 10.42
C ASN A 76 -15.51 -4.71 9.20
N ARG A 77 -16.80 -5.02 9.05
CA ARG A 77 -17.65 -4.53 7.93
C ARG A 77 -18.72 -3.52 8.39
N SER A 78 -18.49 -2.94 9.56
CA SER A 78 -19.44 -2.02 10.18
C SER A 78 -19.23 -0.61 9.64
N MET A 79 -20.32 0.11 9.38
CA MET A 79 -20.29 1.50 8.89
C MET A 79 -19.80 2.52 9.94
N GLN A 80 -19.34 2.06 11.11
CA GLN A 80 -18.86 2.94 12.16
C GLN A 80 -17.43 3.40 11.85
N ASN A 81 -17.18 4.71 11.92
CA ASN A 81 -15.89 5.32 11.61
C ASN A 81 -14.70 4.65 12.31
N TRP A 82 -14.86 4.27 13.58
CA TRP A 82 -13.80 3.64 14.37
C TRP A 82 -13.44 2.23 13.85
N HIS A 83 -14.41 1.48 13.33
CA HIS A 83 -14.14 0.17 12.71
C HIS A 83 -13.38 0.31 11.39
N GLN A 84 -13.71 1.35 10.60
CA GLN A 84 -13.01 1.65 9.35
C GLN A 84 -11.55 2.00 9.62
N LEU A 85 -11.29 2.89 10.59
CA LEU A 85 -9.93 3.24 11.02
C LEU A 85 -9.15 2.03 11.57
N GLU A 86 -9.82 1.14 12.30
CA GLU A 86 -9.20 -0.10 12.80
C GLU A 86 -8.77 -1.03 11.67
N ASN A 87 -9.61 -1.17 10.62
CA ASN A 87 -9.24 -1.94 9.44
C ASN A 87 -7.99 -1.35 8.76
N LEU A 88 -8.00 -0.03 8.52
CA LEU A 88 -6.85 0.66 7.90
C LEU A 88 -5.57 0.48 8.72
N SER A 89 -5.66 0.67 10.03
CA SER A 89 -4.53 0.47 10.95
C SER A 89 -4.01 -0.97 10.92
N THR A 90 -4.91 -1.94 10.84
CA THR A 90 -4.55 -3.37 10.77
C THR A 90 -3.88 -3.70 9.44
N PHE A 91 -4.38 -3.14 8.34
CA PHE A 91 -3.75 -3.24 7.03
C PHE A 91 -2.34 -2.66 7.02
N ILE A 92 -2.14 -1.46 7.57
CA ILE A 92 -0.82 -0.81 7.67
C ILE A 92 0.16 -1.68 8.46
N LYS A 93 -0.26 -2.21 9.62
CA LYS A 93 0.55 -3.15 10.41
C LYS A 93 0.92 -4.40 9.62
N ALA A 94 -0.03 -4.96 8.87
CA ALA A 94 0.22 -6.12 8.04
C ALA A 94 1.22 -5.83 6.90
N MET A 95 1.19 -4.63 6.30
CA MET A 95 2.21 -4.20 5.33
C MET A 95 3.60 -4.14 5.96
N VAL A 96 3.73 -3.62 7.19
CA VAL A 96 5.02 -3.64 7.92
C VAL A 96 5.49 -5.08 8.13
N SER A 97 4.62 -5.97 8.60
CA SER A 97 4.95 -7.39 8.79
C SER A 97 5.32 -8.10 7.49
N TYR A 98 4.77 -7.66 6.35
CA TYR A 98 5.14 -8.13 5.02
C TYR A 98 6.52 -7.61 4.56
N GLY A 99 7.16 -6.73 5.34
CA GLY A 99 8.47 -6.15 5.06
C GLY A 99 8.42 -4.91 4.19
N MET A 100 7.32 -4.15 4.23
CA MET A 100 7.28 -2.79 3.68
C MET A 100 7.97 -1.83 4.64
N ASN A 101 8.64 -0.80 4.09
CA ASN A 101 9.27 0.22 4.92
C ASN A 101 8.20 1.13 5.53
N PRO A 102 8.25 1.44 6.84
CA PRO A 102 7.25 2.28 7.50
C PRO A 102 7.19 3.70 6.92
N VAL A 103 8.32 4.20 6.38
CA VAL A 103 8.38 5.51 5.70
C VAL A 103 7.64 5.57 4.37
N ASP A 104 7.33 4.41 3.78
CA ASP A 104 6.60 4.29 2.53
C ASP A 104 5.12 3.96 2.76
N LEU A 105 4.68 3.86 4.02
CA LEU A 105 3.29 3.56 4.38
C LEU A 105 2.49 4.85 4.60
N PHE A 106 1.22 4.82 4.22
CA PHE A 106 0.25 5.85 4.54
C PHE A 106 -0.32 5.64 5.96
N GLU A 107 -0.90 6.70 6.50
CA GLU A 107 -1.62 6.67 7.77
C GLU A 107 -3.12 6.48 7.56
N ALA A 108 -3.83 5.91 8.55
CA ALA A 108 -5.28 5.67 8.42
C ALA A 108 -6.06 6.95 8.03
N ASN A 109 -5.67 8.11 8.55
CA ASN A 109 -6.26 9.41 8.23
C ASN A 109 -6.00 9.86 6.78
N ASP A 110 -4.86 9.49 6.18
CA ASP A 110 -4.54 9.87 4.80
C ASP A 110 -5.59 9.37 3.81
N LEU A 111 -6.06 8.14 4.03
CA LEU A 111 -7.13 7.55 3.25
C LEU A 111 -8.52 7.90 3.80
N PHE A 112 -8.71 7.87 5.13
CA PHE A 112 -10.04 8.05 5.72
C PHE A 112 -10.61 9.47 5.51
N GLU A 113 -9.77 10.49 5.69
CA GLU A 113 -10.11 11.90 5.50
C GLU A 113 -9.67 12.44 4.15
N SER A 114 -9.06 11.60 3.30
CA SER A 114 -8.42 12.02 2.04
C SER A 114 -7.31 13.07 2.26
N GLY A 115 -6.61 13.00 3.41
CA GLY A 115 -5.55 13.93 3.77
C GLY A 115 -4.34 13.86 2.82
N ASN A 116 -3.95 12.65 2.41
CA ASN A 116 -2.81 12.45 1.52
C ASN A 116 -2.99 11.23 0.60
N MET A 117 -3.86 11.37 -0.40
CA MET A 117 -4.11 10.32 -1.39
C MET A 117 -2.87 9.96 -2.22
N THR A 118 -1.92 10.89 -2.37
CA THR A 118 -0.63 10.62 -3.02
C THR A 118 0.17 9.59 -2.24
N GLN A 119 0.26 9.73 -0.92
CA GLN A 119 0.95 8.75 -0.08
C GLN A 119 0.27 7.37 -0.15
N VAL A 120 -1.06 7.33 -0.09
CA VAL A 120 -1.83 6.08 -0.25
C VAL A 120 -1.49 5.40 -1.57
N GLN A 121 -1.49 6.16 -2.66
CA GLN A 121 -1.16 5.64 -3.99
C GLN A 121 0.28 5.09 -4.05
N VAL A 122 1.25 5.83 -3.50
CA VAL A 122 2.65 5.40 -3.47
C VAL A 122 2.83 4.12 -2.66
N SER A 123 2.20 4.01 -1.49
CA SER A 123 2.25 2.80 -0.66
C SER A 123 1.68 1.57 -1.39
N LEU A 124 0.54 1.74 -2.06
CA LEU A 124 -0.10 0.65 -2.81
C LEU A 124 0.72 0.25 -4.04
N LEU A 125 1.34 1.21 -4.74
CA LEU A 125 2.26 0.92 -5.85
C LEU A 125 3.49 0.15 -5.37
N ALA A 126 4.06 0.56 -4.24
CA ALA A 126 5.19 -0.13 -3.65
C ALA A 126 4.82 -1.56 -3.21
N LEU A 127 3.58 -1.77 -2.76
CA LEU A 127 3.07 -3.11 -2.44
C LEU A 127 2.87 -3.96 -3.71
N ALA A 128 2.34 -3.38 -4.78
CA ALA A 128 2.09 -4.07 -6.05
C ALA A 128 3.38 -4.44 -6.80
N GLY A 129 4.45 -3.66 -6.62
CA GLY A 129 5.74 -3.89 -7.25
C GLY A 129 6.69 -4.81 -6.48
N LYS A 130 6.27 -5.36 -5.33
CA LYS A 130 7.06 -6.28 -4.50
C LYS A 130 6.85 -7.73 -4.94
#